data_AF-A0A9W9PL40-F1
#
_entry.id   AF-A0A9W9PL40-F1
#
_cell.length_a   1.000
_cell.length_b   1.000
_cell.length_c   1.000
_cell.angle_alpha   90.00
_cell.angle_beta   90.00
_cell.angle_gamma   90.00
#
_symmetry.space_group_name_H-M   'P 1'
#
loop_
_entity.id
_entity.type
_entity.pdbx_description
1 polymer ?
#
loop_
_entity_poly.entity_id
_entity_poly.type
_entity_poly.pdbx_seq_one_letter_code
_entity_poly.pdbx_strand_id
1 'polypeptide(L)'
;MSPVDKIHNQPYVISNRDITEATWESLIMATYEWSQDPYSGRGSPCPPVTPGGLDTIGARSFREPFCNAHFADPETSVRWKSYMEGTTENGERAAAEVVPAMKI
;
A
#
# COMPACT_ATOMS: atom_id res chain seq x y z
N MET A 1 9.23 -9.81 28.39
CA MET A 1 10.18 -9.60 27.27
C MET A 1 9.63 -10.37 26.08
N SER A 2 9.34 -9.69 24.98
CA SER A 2 8.70 -10.31 23.80
C SER A 2 9.71 -11.19 23.04
N PRO A 3 9.29 -12.31 22.42
CA PRO A 3 10.16 -13.20 21.64
C PRO A 3 10.92 -12.53 20.48
N VAL A 4 10.53 -11.32 20.09
CA VAL A 4 11.06 -10.57 18.93
C VAL A 4 12.48 -10.04 19.18
N ASP A 5 12.88 -9.85 20.44
CA ASP A 5 14.15 -9.17 20.77
C ASP A 5 15.39 -10.07 20.66
N LYS A 6 15.23 -11.38 20.39
CA LYS A 6 16.34 -12.36 20.42
C LYS A 6 17.03 -12.61 19.08
N ILE A 7 16.50 -12.12 17.97
CA ILE A 7 16.95 -12.53 16.63
C ILE A 7 18.13 -11.67 16.11
N HIS A 8 18.39 -10.50 16.70
CA HIS A 8 19.15 -9.47 16.00
C HIS A 8 20.69 -9.45 16.15
N ASN A 9 21.34 -10.38 16.86
CA ASN A 9 22.74 -10.11 17.26
C ASN A 9 23.75 -11.28 17.27
N GLN A 10 23.75 -12.20 16.31
CA GLN A 10 24.89 -13.12 16.13
C GLN A 10 25.27 -13.26 14.63
N PRO A 11 26.52 -12.99 14.23
CA PRO A 11 26.97 -13.24 12.87
C PRO A 11 27.29 -14.73 12.69
N TYR A 12 26.60 -15.40 11.76
CA TYR A 12 26.90 -16.79 11.39
C TYR A 12 28.16 -16.81 10.50
N VAL A 13 29.24 -17.47 10.95
CA VAL A 13 30.44 -17.75 10.14
C VAL A 13 30.37 -19.21 9.69
N ILE A 14 30.29 -19.44 8.38
CA ILE A 14 30.15 -20.78 7.78
C ILE A 14 31.55 -21.31 7.41
N SER A 15 31.86 -22.58 7.76
CA SER A 15 33.17 -23.18 7.48
C SER A 15 33.16 -23.99 6.17
N ASN A 16 34.30 -24.06 5.47
CA ASN A 16 34.40 -24.71 4.15
C ASN A 16 34.16 -26.25 4.15
N ARG A 17 33.95 -26.89 5.30
CA ARG A 17 33.58 -28.32 5.38
C ARG A 17 32.07 -28.56 5.23
N ASP A 18 31.25 -27.52 5.27
CA ASP A 18 29.78 -27.62 5.25
C ASP A 18 29.20 -27.59 3.82
N ILE A 19 30.06 -27.60 2.79
CA ILE A 19 29.67 -27.31 1.39
C ILE A 19 29.39 -28.58 0.56
N THR A 20 29.61 -29.79 1.09
CA THR A 20 29.46 -31.03 0.30
C THR A 20 28.05 -31.67 0.30
N GLU A 21 27.07 -31.10 1.01
CA GLU A 21 25.63 -31.42 0.91
C GLU A 21 24.78 -30.18 0.60
N ALA A 22 25.33 -29.24 -0.16
CA ALA A 22 24.59 -28.06 -0.58
C ALA A 22 23.51 -28.42 -1.61
N THR A 23 22.22 -28.22 -1.30
CA THR A 23 21.18 -27.70 -2.23
C THR A 23 19.78 -27.69 -1.58
N TRP A 24 19.11 -26.52 -1.57
CA TRP A 24 17.68 -26.27 -1.23
C TRP A 24 17.29 -25.79 0.18
N GLU A 25 18.20 -25.25 0.99
CA GLU A 25 17.78 -24.47 2.16
C GLU A 25 17.34 -23.07 1.72
N SER A 26 16.02 -22.84 1.71
CA SER A 26 15.47 -21.54 1.31
C SER A 26 15.88 -20.47 2.30
N LEU A 27 16.67 -19.52 1.82
CA LEU A 27 16.98 -18.25 2.48
C LEU A 27 15.67 -17.45 2.68
N ILE A 28 15.02 -17.62 3.84
CA ILE A 28 13.81 -16.93 4.37
C ILE A 28 12.71 -16.59 3.33
N MET A 29 11.57 -17.30 3.43
CA MET A 29 10.34 -16.97 2.69
C MET A 29 9.32 -16.28 3.61
N ALA A 30 8.82 -15.12 3.21
CA ALA A 30 7.72 -14.42 3.87
C ALA A 30 6.61 -14.10 2.86
N THR A 31 5.36 -14.38 3.23
CA THR A 31 4.17 -14.11 2.40
C THR A 31 3.14 -13.34 3.21
N TYR A 32 2.29 -12.58 2.52
CA TYR A 32 1.17 -11.87 3.13
C TYR A 32 -0.05 -11.97 2.20
N GLU A 33 -1.19 -12.36 2.78
CA GLU A 33 -2.43 -12.57 2.04
C GLU A 33 -3.35 -11.35 2.17
N TRP A 34 -3.31 -10.49 1.15
CA TRP A 34 -4.09 -9.25 1.13
C TRP A 34 -5.60 -9.47 1.05
N SER A 35 -6.08 -10.61 0.53
CA SER A 35 -7.52 -10.88 0.45
C SER A 35 -8.20 -11.04 1.81
N GLN A 36 -7.42 -11.34 2.87
CA GLN A 36 -7.95 -11.53 4.21
C GLN A 36 -7.89 -10.27 5.08
N ASP A 37 -7.23 -9.21 4.61
CA ASP A 37 -7.08 -7.96 5.35
C ASP A 37 -8.37 -7.11 5.25
N PRO A 38 -9.10 -6.91 6.36
CA PRO A 38 -10.35 -6.16 6.34
C PRO A 38 -10.12 -4.65 6.15
N TYR A 39 -8.94 -4.12 6.46
CA TYR A 39 -8.63 -2.70 6.36
C TYR A 39 -8.09 -2.33 4.98
N SER A 40 -7.53 -3.29 4.26
CA SER A 40 -7.13 -3.15 2.85
C SER A 40 -8.29 -3.43 1.87
N GLY A 41 -9.53 -3.48 2.34
CA GLY A 41 -10.69 -3.77 1.49
C GLY A 41 -10.72 -5.19 0.94
N ARG A 42 -10.02 -6.14 1.60
CA ARG A 42 -9.88 -7.54 1.17
C ARG A 42 -9.23 -7.69 -0.20
N GLY A 43 -8.28 -6.82 -0.51
CA GLY A 43 -7.57 -6.86 -1.78
C GLY A 43 -6.36 -5.95 -1.81
N SER A 44 -5.57 -6.13 -2.86
CA SER A 44 -4.42 -5.30 -3.22
C SER A 44 -4.11 -5.57 -4.69
N PRO A 45 -3.57 -4.61 -5.46
CA PRO A 45 -3.22 -3.24 -5.07
C PRO A 45 -4.34 -2.20 -5.27
N CYS A 46 -5.37 -2.51 -6.07
CA CYS A 46 -6.42 -1.57 -6.45
C CYS A 46 -7.75 -2.30 -6.62
N PRO A 47 -8.88 -1.76 -6.14
CA PRO A 47 -10.19 -2.27 -6.49
C PRO A 47 -10.46 -2.04 -7.99
N PRO A 48 -10.81 -3.09 -8.78
CA PRO A 48 -11.18 -2.90 -10.17
C PRO A 48 -12.54 -2.20 -10.25
N VAL A 49 -12.71 -1.34 -11.25
CA VAL A 49 -14.02 -0.79 -11.57
C VAL A 49 -14.77 -1.77 -12.47
N THR A 50 -16.03 -2.02 -12.16
CA THR A 50 -16.87 -2.93 -12.96
C THR A 50 -17.10 -2.38 -14.38
N PRO A 51 -17.35 -3.24 -15.38
CA PRO A 51 -17.77 -2.79 -16.70
C PRO A 51 -18.95 -1.81 -16.63
N GLY A 52 -18.86 -0.68 -17.33
CA GLY A 52 -19.85 0.41 -17.32
C GLY A 52 -19.88 1.26 -16.05
N GLY A 53 -19.15 0.89 -15.00
CA GLY A 53 -19.09 1.63 -13.74
C GLY A 53 -18.52 3.03 -13.93
N LEU A 54 -17.35 3.15 -14.58
CA LEU A 54 -16.71 4.44 -14.89
C LEU A 54 -17.57 5.34 -15.76
N ASP A 55 -18.30 4.77 -16.73
CA ASP A 55 -19.17 5.54 -17.63
C ASP A 55 -20.40 6.08 -16.89
N THR A 56 -20.94 5.31 -15.95
CA THR A 56 -22.14 5.66 -15.18
C THR A 56 -21.84 6.71 -14.12
N ILE A 57 -20.76 6.55 -13.36
CA ILE A 57 -20.39 7.46 -12.26
C ILE A 57 -19.54 8.64 -12.73
N GLY A 58 -18.85 8.51 -13.87
CA GLY A 58 -17.92 9.50 -14.38
C GLY A 58 -16.56 9.50 -13.66
N ALA A 59 -15.49 9.69 -14.42
CA ALA A 59 -14.12 9.69 -13.90
C ALA A 59 -13.80 10.85 -12.93
N ARG A 60 -14.64 11.90 -12.92
CA ARG A 60 -14.51 13.08 -12.06
C ARG A 60 -15.00 12.80 -10.64
N SER A 61 -16.07 12.02 -10.49
CA SER A 61 -16.76 11.83 -9.21
C SER A 61 -15.92 11.14 -8.13
N PHE A 62 -14.85 10.44 -8.51
CA PHE A 62 -13.87 9.90 -7.55
C PHE A 62 -13.12 10.97 -6.74
N ARG A 63 -13.09 12.22 -7.19
CA ARG A 63 -12.32 13.31 -6.58
C ARG A 63 -13.20 14.44 -6.06
N GLU A 64 -14.50 14.38 -6.29
CA GLU A 64 -15.39 15.47 -5.90
C GLU A 64 -15.54 15.45 -4.37
N PRO A 65 -15.21 16.56 -3.67
CA PRO A 65 -15.43 16.63 -2.24
C PRO A 65 -16.93 16.60 -1.93
N PHE A 66 -17.27 16.05 -0.78
CA PHE A 66 -18.64 16.05 -0.27
C PHE A 66 -18.71 16.91 0.99
N CYS A 67 -19.32 18.10 0.86
CA CYS A 67 -19.29 19.11 1.91
C CYS A 67 -17.84 19.42 2.33
N ASN A 68 -17.49 19.21 3.60
CA ASN A 68 -16.14 19.44 4.13
C ASN A 68 -15.28 18.17 4.10
N ALA A 69 -15.75 17.09 3.47
CA ALA A 69 -15.00 15.84 3.33
C ALA A 69 -14.26 15.83 1.99
N HIS A 70 -12.93 15.75 2.06
CA HIS A 70 -12.04 15.65 0.91
C HIS A 70 -11.41 14.26 0.86
N PHE A 71 -11.25 13.71 -0.35
CA PHE A 71 -10.76 12.35 -0.55
C PHE A 71 -9.27 12.36 -0.95
N ALA A 72 -8.44 11.55 -0.28
CA ALA A 72 -6.99 11.51 -0.47
C ALA A 72 -6.45 10.14 -0.93
N ASP A 73 -7.34 9.15 -1.09
CA ASP A 73 -6.94 7.77 -1.40
C ASP A 73 -6.24 7.66 -2.76
N PRO A 74 -5.27 6.74 -2.95
CA PRO A 74 -4.51 6.60 -4.20
C PRO A 74 -5.36 6.21 -5.43
N GLU A 75 -6.58 5.70 -5.24
CA GLU A 75 -7.55 5.48 -6.32
C GLU A 75 -7.99 6.80 -6.97
N THR A 76 -7.90 7.90 -6.22
CA THR A 76 -8.27 9.24 -6.64
C THR A 76 -7.17 9.92 -7.46
N SER A 77 -6.04 9.26 -7.75
CA SER A 77 -4.93 9.90 -8.48
C SER A 77 -5.26 10.13 -9.94
N VAL A 78 -4.66 11.15 -10.53
CA VAL A 78 -4.71 11.32 -11.98
C VAL A 78 -3.67 10.43 -12.64
N ARG A 79 -2.49 10.33 -12.02
CA ARG A 79 -1.37 9.50 -12.49
C ARG A 79 -1.04 8.44 -11.45
N TRP A 80 -0.48 7.32 -11.91
CA TRP A 80 0.02 6.25 -11.04
C TRP A 80 -0.98 5.82 -9.95
N LYS A 81 -2.27 5.69 -10.33
CA LYS A 81 -3.33 5.23 -9.43
C LYS A 81 -2.93 3.94 -8.74
N SER A 82 -3.14 3.88 -7.42
CA SER A 82 -2.81 2.73 -6.57
C SER A 82 -1.32 2.38 -6.47
N TYR A 83 -0.43 3.30 -6.90
CA TYR A 83 0.98 3.26 -6.55
C TYR A 83 1.28 4.30 -5.47
N MET A 84 2.42 4.14 -4.79
CA MET A 84 2.86 5.07 -3.75
C MET A 84 2.98 6.50 -4.28
N GLU A 85 3.42 6.68 -5.53
CA GLU A 85 3.49 8.00 -6.19
C GLU A 85 2.11 8.68 -6.24
N GLY A 86 1.08 7.94 -6.66
CA GLY A 86 -0.28 8.44 -6.69
C GLY A 86 -0.83 8.77 -5.30
N THR A 87 -0.37 8.05 -4.26
CA THR A 87 -0.74 8.32 -2.86
C THR A 87 -0.22 9.69 -2.42
N THR A 88 1.06 9.97 -2.70
CA THR A 88 1.68 11.26 -2.38
C THR A 88 1.00 12.40 -3.13
N GLU A 89 0.83 12.27 -4.46
CA GLU A 89 0.17 13.28 -5.31
C GLU A 89 -1.23 13.65 -4.78
N ASN A 90 -2.00 12.64 -4.35
CA ASN A 90 -3.35 12.89 -3.83
C ASN A 90 -3.39 13.49 -2.45
N GLY A 91 -2.49 13.08 -1.56
CA GLY A 91 -2.39 13.65 -0.22
C GLY A 91 -2.10 15.15 -0.30
N GLU A 92 -1.16 15.55 -1.15
CA GLU A 92 -0.85 16.95 -1.41
C GLU A 92 -2.03 17.72 -1.99
N ARG A 93 -2.73 17.14 -2.98
CA ARG A 93 -3.94 17.74 -3.56
C ARG A 93 -5.03 17.93 -2.50
N ALA A 94 -5.38 16.89 -1.75
CA ALA A 94 -6.45 16.94 -0.75
C ALA A 94 -6.12 17.98 0.34
N ALA A 95 -4.86 18.08 0.76
CA ALA A 95 -4.42 19.13 1.68
C ALA A 95 -4.59 20.54 1.07
N ALA A 96 -4.23 20.73 -0.19
CA ALA A 96 -4.40 21.99 -0.90
C ALA A 96 -5.88 22.40 -1.07
N GLU A 97 -6.81 21.44 -1.10
CA GLU A 97 -8.25 21.71 -1.10
C GLU A 97 -8.75 22.20 0.28
N VAL A 98 -8.22 21.65 1.38
CA VAL A 98 -8.65 21.96 2.75
C VAL A 98 -8.02 23.24 3.29
N VAL A 99 -6.73 23.46 3.07
CA VAL A 99 -5.99 24.59 3.68
C VAL A 99 -6.63 25.97 3.42
N PRO A 100 -7.10 26.31 2.20
CA PRO A 100 -7.80 27.56 1.96
C PRO A 100 -9.10 27.70 2.75
N ALA A 101 -9.85 26.61 2.94
CA ALA A 101 -11.10 26.61 3.69
C ALA A 101 -10.90 26.78 5.21
N MET A 102 -9.69 26.55 5.72
CA MET A 102 -9.35 26.73 7.13
C MET A 102 -8.81 28.12 7.50
N LYS A 103 -8.48 28.96 6.51
CA LYS A 103 -7.97 30.31 6.76
C LYS A 103 -9.15 31.23 7.10
N ILE A 104 -9.35 31.43 8.40
CA ILE A 104 -10.27 32.42 9.01
C ILE A 104 -9.55 33.76 9.12
#